data_AF-A0A352LLV4-F1
#
_entry.id   AF-A0A352LLV4-F1
#
_cell.length_a   1.000
_cell.length_b   1.000
_cell.length_c   1.000
_cell.angle_alpha   90.00
_cell.angle_beta   90.00
_cell.angle_gamma   90.00
#
_symmetry.space_group_name_H-M   'P 1'
#
loop_
_entity.id
_entity.type
_entity.pdbx_description
1 polymer ?
#
loop_
_entity_poly.entity_id
_entity_poly.type
_entity_poly.pdbx_seq_one_letter_code
_entity_poly.pdbx_strand_id
1 'polypeptide(L)'
;MQPELKRFEKDHSQMRKLALCAAVAAITALSSLHALASAETDAVSQKIREKTGMIPEGVRKMPVAGLYEIIVRRQIFYTDAEGKYLIAGRIFDTTQNTDITAARLEELNRIDWKVFRLEDAVKVVRGKGERKVVVFTDARCPYCSMLERNLQKIDNITVYNFIYPILNSGSISRNIFCSENPVAAFEAHMLEGKDPAEFAEGKCDYSALERNLALGRELGITGTPTIIFQDGSRVSGALSPDQIEARLSAK
;
A
#
# COMPACT_ATOMS: atom_id res chain seq x y z
N MET A 1 -57.37 31.51 -27.62
CA MET A 1 -56.11 30.73 -27.72
C MET A 1 -55.05 31.18 -26.69
N GLN A 2 -55.44 31.58 -25.48
CA GLN A 2 -54.53 31.97 -24.38
C GLN A 2 -54.69 31.20 -23.04
N PRO A 3 -55.80 30.48 -22.74
CA PRO A 3 -55.90 29.77 -21.46
C PRO A 3 -55.13 28.44 -21.41
N GLU A 4 -54.88 27.78 -22.55
CA GLU A 4 -54.18 26.48 -22.59
C GLU A 4 -52.66 26.57 -22.39
N LEU A 5 -52.01 27.61 -22.92
CA LEU A 5 -50.56 27.85 -22.74
C LEU A 5 -50.19 28.08 -21.27
N LYS A 6 -51.02 28.79 -20.51
CA LYS A 6 -50.81 29.00 -19.06
C LYS A 6 -50.95 27.72 -18.25
N ARG A 7 -51.70 26.73 -18.74
CA ARG A 7 -51.86 25.42 -18.08
C ARG A 7 -50.61 24.56 -18.27
N PHE A 8 -50.01 24.58 -19.44
CA PHE A 8 -48.75 23.87 -19.75
C PHE A 8 -47.54 24.42 -18.96
N GLU A 9 -47.38 25.75 -18.86
CA GLU A 9 -46.28 26.34 -18.07
C GLU A 9 -46.37 26.03 -16.57
N LYS A 10 -47.60 25.97 -16.04
CA LYS A 10 -47.86 25.62 -14.63
C LYS A 10 -47.49 24.18 -14.33
N ASP A 11 -47.71 23.25 -15.28
CA ASP A 11 -47.40 21.83 -15.12
C ASP A 11 -45.89 21.55 -15.18
N HIS A 12 -45.16 22.21 -16.10
CA HIS A 12 -43.70 22.14 -16.15
C HIS A 12 -43.03 22.75 -14.89
N SER A 13 -43.61 23.81 -14.33
CA SER A 13 -43.16 24.40 -13.06
C SER A 13 -43.38 23.46 -11.87
N GLN A 14 -44.53 22.79 -11.82
CA GLN A 14 -44.86 21.81 -10.77
C GLN A 14 -43.98 20.56 -10.86
N MET A 15 -43.75 20.02 -12.06
CA MET A 15 -42.85 18.88 -12.27
C MET A 15 -41.40 19.20 -11.91
N ARG A 16 -40.90 20.40 -12.24
CA ARG A 16 -39.56 20.86 -11.82
C ARG A 16 -39.43 20.99 -10.31
N LYS A 17 -40.47 21.49 -9.63
CA LYS A 17 -40.50 21.58 -8.15
C LYS A 17 -40.54 20.20 -7.50
N LEU A 18 -41.35 19.27 -8.02
CA LEU A 18 -41.38 17.89 -7.53
C LEU A 18 -40.04 17.16 -7.73
N ALA A 19 -39.41 17.31 -8.89
CA ALA A 19 -38.10 16.72 -9.17
C ALA A 19 -36.99 17.30 -8.27
N LEU A 20 -37.03 18.62 -8.00
CA LEU A 20 -36.09 19.28 -7.09
C LEU A 20 -36.30 18.84 -5.63
N CYS A 21 -37.55 18.68 -5.18
CA CYS A 21 -37.86 18.15 -3.84
C CYS A 21 -37.42 16.69 -3.67
N ALA A 22 -37.60 15.85 -4.68
CA ALA A 22 -37.15 14.45 -4.66
C ALA A 22 -35.61 14.33 -4.63
N ALA A 23 -34.90 15.18 -5.40
CA ALA A 23 -33.44 15.22 -5.38
C ALA A 23 -32.89 15.73 -4.03
N VAL A 24 -33.51 16.76 -3.43
CA VAL A 24 -33.13 17.27 -2.10
C VAL A 24 -33.40 16.22 -1.02
N ALA A 25 -34.54 15.52 -1.07
CA ALA A 25 -34.86 14.44 -0.11
C ALA A 25 -33.91 13.23 -0.22
N ALA A 26 -33.45 12.90 -1.44
CA ALA A 26 -32.46 11.83 -1.64
C ALA A 26 -31.07 12.23 -1.10
N ILE A 27 -30.66 13.49 -1.28
CA ILE A 27 -29.38 14.01 -0.77
C ILE A 27 -29.38 14.10 0.76
N THR A 28 -30.49 14.53 1.38
CA THR A 28 -30.60 14.57 2.85
C THR A 28 -30.67 13.18 3.47
N ALA A 29 -31.37 12.23 2.84
CA ALA A 29 -31.42 10.85 3.31
C ALA A 29 -30.03 10.18 3.28
N LEU A 30 -29.26 10.37 2.20
CA LEU A 30 -27.92 9.80 2.06
C LEU A 30 -26.91 10.40 3.05
N SER A 31 -27.05 11.70 3.34
CA SER A 31 -26.25 12.40 4.37
C SER A 31 -26.55 11.90 5.78
N SER A 32 -27.82 11.58 6.06
CA SER A 32 -28.26 11.08 7.36
C SER A 32 -27.70 9.68 7.65
N LEU A 33 -27.73 8.78 6.66
CA LEU A 33 -27.22 7.42 6.76
C LEU A 33 -25.71 7.35 7.06
N HIS A 34 -24.90 8.23 6.45
CA HIS A 34 -23.47 8.31 6.74
C HIS A 34 -23.18 8.80 8.15
N ALA A 35 -23.92 9.80 8.65
CA ALA A 35 -23.76 10.33 10.00
C ALA A 35 -24.17 9.30 11.08
N LEU A 36 -25.19 8.49 10.82
CA LEU A 36 -25.61 7.40 11.71
C LEU A 36 -24.57 6.27 11.77
N ALA A 37 -24.01 5.88 10.61
CA ALA A 37 -22.97 4.85 10.54
C ALA A 37 -21.67 5.27 11.25
N SER A 38 -21.26 6.54 11.11
CA SER A 38 -20.08 7.06 11.81
C SER A 38 -20.29 7.14 13.32
N ALA A 39 -21.48 7.61 13.76
CA ALA A 39 -21.82 7.70 15.18
C ALA A 39 -21.80 6.33 15.88
N GLU A 40 -22.25 5.27 15.19
CA GLU A 40 -22.22 3.90 15.71
C GLU A 40 -20.77 3.41 15.92
N THR A 41 -19.89 3.59 14.92
CA THR A 41 -18.48 3.18 15.03
C THR A 41 -17.69 3.99 16.06
N ASP A 42 -18.01 5.29 16.21
CA ASP A 42 -17.39 6.16 17.21
C ASP A 42 -17.77 5.72 18.64
N ALA A 43 -19.04 5.37 18.85
CA ALA A 43 -19.52 4.84 20.13
C ALA A 43 -18.83 3.51 20.49
N VAL A 44 -18.65 2.60 19.53
CA VAL A 44 -17.87 1.36 19.75
C VAL A 44 -16.42 1.68 20.10
N SER A 45 -15.80 2.61 19.36
CA SER A 45 -14.43 3.05 19.61
C SER A 45 -14.23 3.61 21.02
N GLN A 46 -15.17 4.43 21.50
CA GLN A 46 -15.18 4.96 22.86
C GLN A 46 -15.32 3.86 23.91
N LYS A 47 -16.28 2.94 23.74
CA LYS A 47 -16.48 1.83 24.68
C LYS A 47 -15.24 0.95 24.81
N ILE A 48 -14.55 0.68 23.70
CA ILE A 48 -13.29 -0.07 23.73
C ILE A 48 -12.20 0.68 24.51
N ARG A 49 -12.06 2.00 24.28
CA ARG A 49 -11.13 2.84 25.05
C ARG A 49 -11.39 2.77 26.54
N GLU A 50 -12.65 2.95 26.96
CA GLU A 50 -13.05 2.96 28.36
C GLU A 50 -12.87 1.60 29.04
N LYS A 51 -13.21 0.50 28.36
CA LYS A 51 -13.21 -0.85 28.96
C LYS A 51 -11.85 -1.53 28.95
N THR A 52 -11.01 -1.25 27.96
CA THR A 52 -9.76 -2.00 27.73
C THR A 52 -8.50 -1.15 27.82
N GLY A 53 -8.63 0.18 27.74
CA GLY A 53 -7.49 1.09 27.59
C GLY A 53 -6.83 1.07 26.21
N MET A 54 -7.29 0.21 25.29
CA MET A 54 -6.84 0.23 23.89
C MET A 54 -7.35 1.48 23.19
N ILE A 55 -6.55 2.07 22.31
CA ILE A 55 -6.94 3.23 21.49
C ILE A 55 -7.13 2.75 20.06
N PRO A 56 -8.38 2.52 19.60
CA PRO A 56 -8.61 2.17 18.20
C PRO A 56 -8.22 3.31 17.26
N GLU A 57 -7.40 2.97 16.27
CA GLU A 57 -7.01 3.79 15.12
C GLU A 57 -8.11 3.78 14.03
N GLY A 58 -8.95 2.74 14.03
CA GLY A 58 -10.11 2.63 13.15
C GLY A 58 -11.11 1.62 13.68
N VAL A 59 -12.39 1.86 13.41
CA VAL A 59 -13.49 0.94 13.71
C VAL A 59 -14.39 0.82 12.49
N ARG A 60 -14.79 -0.40 12.14
CA ARG A 60 -15.79 -0.61 11.07
C ARG A 60 -16.70 -1.78 11.38
N LYS A 61 -17.89 -1.74 10.83
CA LYS A 61 -18.83 -2.86 10.87
C LYS A 61 -18.35 -4.00 9.96
N MET A 62 -18.44 -5.23 10.42
CA MET A 62 -18.08 -6.41 9.63
C MET A 62 -19.28 -6.95 8.84
N PRO A 63 -19.04 -7.73 7.76
CA PRO A 63 -20.10 -8.50 7.09
C PRO A 63 -20.78 -9.51 8.01
N VAL A 64 -20.08 -9.96 9.06
CA VAL A 64 -20.63 -10.82 10.11
C VAL A 64 -21.52 -9.97 11.03
N ALA A 65 -22.81 -10.32 11.10
CA ALA A 65 -23.80 -9.54 11.85
C ALA A 65 -23.41 -9.35 13.32
N GLY A 66 -23.51 -8.11 13.80
CA GLY A 66 -23.22 -7.73 15.19
C GLY A 66 -21.73 -7.59 15.52
N LEU A 67 -20.82 -7.84 14.57
CA LEU A 67 -19.39 -7.77 14.78
C LEU A 67 -18.79 -6.47 14.19
N TYR A 68 -17.85 -5.89 14.91
CA TYR A 68 -17.06 -4.74 14.51
C TYR A 68 -15.59 -5.13 14.48
N GLU A 69 -14.89 -4.71 13.45
CA GLU A 69 -13.43 -4.71 13.41
C GLU A 69 -12.93 -3.45 14.10
N ILE A 70 -11.91 -3.63 14.94
CA ILE A 70 -11.14 -2.53 15.51
C ILE A 70 -9.67 -2.71 15.13
N ILE A 71 -9.01 -1.60 14.81
CA ILE A 71 -7.59 -1.58 14.47
C ILE A 71 -6.84 -0.89 15.61
N VAL A 72 -5.84 -1.57 16.17
CA VAL A 72 -4.97 -1.02 17.21
C VAL A 72 -3.55 -1.38 16.85
N ARG A 73 -2.68 -0.39 16.65
CA ARG A 73 -1.27 -0.59 16.27
C ARG A 73 -1.11 -1.53 15.08
N ARG A 74 -1.92 -1.32 14.02
CA ARG A 74 -1.97 -2.16 12.80
C ARG A 74 -2.36 -3.64 13.02
N GLN A 75 -2.85 -3.99 14.21
CA GLN A 75 -3.45 -5.30 14.48
C GLN A 75 -4.96 -5.20 14.41
N ILE A 76 -5.59 -6.30 13.98
CA ILE A 76 -7.05 -6.41 13.89
C ILE A 76 -7.56 -7.19 15.10
N PHE A 77 -8.54 -6.62 15.79
CA PHE A 77 -9.37 -7.32 16.75
C PHE A 77 -10.84 -7.18 16.35
N TYR A 78 -11.69 -8.02 16.93
CA TYR A 78 -13.12 -7.95 16.74
C TYR A 78 -13.88 -7.79 18.04
N THR A 79 -15.01 -7.10 17.99
CA THR A 79 -15.86 -6.84 19.15
C THR A 79 -17.33 -6.71 18.77
N ASP A 80 -18.22 -6.83 19.75
CA ASP A 80 -19.64 -6.51 19.61
C ASP A 80 -19.90 -5.00 19.79
N ALA A 81 -21.10 -4.53 19.49
CA ALA A 81 -21.47 -3.11 19.58
C ALA A 81 -21.33 -2.50 21.00
N GLU A 82 -21.29 -3.33 22.04
CA GLU A 82 -21.12 -2.88 23.42
C GLU A 82 -19.67 -2.89 23.87
N GLY A 83 -18.72 -3.38 23.08
CA GLY A 83 -17.34 -3.58 23.52
C GLY A 83 -17.24 -4.59 24.66
N LYS A 84 -18.18 -5.56 24.74
CA LYS A 84 -18.27 -6.54 25.83
C LYS A 84 -17.30 -7.70 25.61
N TYR A 85 -17.12 -8.11 24.36
CA TYR A 85 -16.21 -9.19 23.98
C TYR A 85 -15.09 -8.64 23.11
N LEU A 86 -13.87 -9.14 23.33
CA LEU A 86 -12.72 -8.87 22.47
C LEU A 86 -12.22 -10.19 21.90
N ILE A 87 -12.13 -10.27 20.58
CA ILE A 87 -11.74 -11.48 19.86
C ILE A 87 -10.47 -11.17 19.07
N ALA A 88 -9.42 -11.95 19.34
CA ALA A 88 -8.19 -11.95 18.56
C ALA A 88 -8.18 -13.23 17.71
N GLY A 89 -8.22 -13.09 16.39
CA GLY A 89 -8.31 -14.24 15.50
C GLY A 89 -8.48 -13.86 14.04
N ARG A 90 -8.91 -14.84 13.24
CA ARG A 90 -9.13 -14.70 11.80
C ARG A 90 -10.56 -15.11 11.47
N ILE A 91 -11.14 -14.46 10.46
CA ILE A 91 -12.47 -14.77 9.95
C ILE A 91 -12.31 -15.24 8.51
N PHE A 92 -12.90 -16.40 8.23
CA PHE A 92 -12.97 -16.99 6.90
C PHE A 92 -14.40 -16.89 6.40
N ASP A 93 -14.57 -16.38 5.18
CA ASP A 93 -15.81 -16.53 4.44
C ASP A 93 -15.83 -17.94 3.83
N THR A 94 -16.69 -18.79 4.37
CA THR A 94 -16.82 -20.19 3.92
C THR A 94 -17.56 -20.34 2.59
N THR A 95 -18.28 -19.29 2.15
CA THR A 95 -18.96 -19.28 0.85
C THR A 95 -17.96 -19.02 -0.27
N GLN A 96 -17.04 -18.08 -0.04
CA GLN A 96 -15.99 -17.73 -0.99
C GLN A 96 -14.70 -18.53 -0.78
N ASN A 97 -14.59 -19.27 0.33
CA ASN A 97 -13.38 -19.95 0.79
C ASN A 97 -12.18 -18.99 0.90
N THR A 98 -12.42 -17.79 1.42
CA THR A 98 -11.43 -16.71 1.52
C THR A 98 -11.23 -16.27 2.96
N ASP A 99 -10.01 -15.86 3.28
CA ASP A 99 -9.66 -15.27 4.56
C ASP A 99 -9.80 -13.75 4.49
N ILE A 100 -10.93 -13.23 4.99
CA ILE A 100 -11.25 -11.80 4.91
C ILE A 100 -10.39 -10.97 5.87
N THR A 101 -9.86 -11.58 6.93
CA THR A 101 -8.87 -10.95 7.81
C THR A 101 -7.54 -10.76 7.10
N ALA A 102 -7.10 -11.75 6.30
CA ALA A 102 -5.88 -11.65 5.50
C ALA A 102 -5.94 -10.46 4.55
N ALA A 103 -7.00 -10.38 3.75
CA ALA A 103 -7.18 -9.31 2.78
C ALA A 103 -7.16 -7.93 3.44
N ARG A 104 -7.78 -7.80 4.62
CA ARG A 104 -7.72 -6.54 5.37
C ARG A 104 -6.33 -6.24 5.92
N LEU A 105 -5.63 -7.24 6.46
CA LEU A 105 -4.25 -7.04 6.92
C LEU A 105 -3.34 -6.63 5.77
N GLU A 106 -3.54 -7.16 4.56
CA GLU A 106 -2.80 -6.72 3.38
C GLU A 106 -3.11 -5.26 3.05
N GLU A 107 -4.37 -4.85 3.07
CA GLU A 107 -4.80 -3.46 2.86
C GLU A 107 -4.17 -2.51 3.90
N LEU A 108 -4.25 -2.85 5.19
CA LEU A 108 -3.65 -2.06 6.28
C LEU A 108 -2.12 -2.05 6.22
N ASN A 109 -1.53 -3.04 5.56
CA ASN A 109 -0.09 -3.13 5.37
C ASN A 109 0.43 -2.51 4.08
N ARG A 110 -0.44 -1.89 3.28
CA ARG A 110 -0.01 -1.13 2.11
C ARG A 110 0.85 0.05 2.54
N ILE A 111 1.86 0.33 1.73
CA ILE A 111 2.79 1.44 1.93
C ILE A 111 2.40 2.56 0.96
N ASP A 112 2.17 3.76 1.50
CA ASP A 112 1.98 4.95 0.66
C ASP A 112 3.26 5.25 -0.10
N TRP A 113 3.20 5.26 -1.43
CA TRP A 113 4.36 5.50 -2.28
C TRP A 113 5.00 6.89 -2.09
N LYS A 114 4.28 7.84 -1.50
CA LYS A 114 4.82 9.18 -1.19
C LYS A 114 5.97 9.15 -0.19
N VAL A 115 6.13 8.07 0.59
CA VAL A 115 7.25 7.92 1.52
C VAL A 115 8.58 7.67 0.78
N PHE A 116 8.53 7.21 -0.46
CA PHE A 116 9.72 6.90 -1.24
C PHE A 116 10.28 8.13 -1.92
N ARG A 117 11.50 8.50 -1.52
CA ARG A 117 12.37 9.42 -2.28
C ARG A 117 13.02 8.64 -3.41
N LEU A 118 12.38 8.62 -4.57
CA LEU A 118 12.79 7.77 -5.69
C LEU A 118 14.19 8.12 -6.24
N GLU A 119 14.69 9.32 -5.95
CA GLU A 119 16.07 9.73 -6.22
C GLU A 119 17.13 9.01 -5.37
N ASP A 120 16.73 8.40 -4.25
CA ASP A 120 17.64 7.64 -3.38
C ASP A 120 17.86 6.19 -3.87
N ALA A 121 17.24 5.82 -5.00
CA ALA A 121 17.29 4.48 -5.57
C ALA A 121 18.18 4.38 -6.80
N VAL A 122 18.77 3.21 -7.01
CA VAL A 122 19.33 2.84 -8.32
C VAL A 122 18.16 2.45 -9.24
N LYS A 123 17.84 3.32 -10.19
CA LYS A 123 16.68 3.17 -11.08
C LYS A 123 17.03 2.37 -12.33
N VAL A 124 16.45 1.17 -12.46
CA VAL A 124 16.55 0.33 -13.66
C VAL A 124 15.25 0.45 -14.46
N VAL A 125 15.33 0.71 -15.77
CA VAL A 125 14.15 0.86 -16.64
C VAL A 125 14.23 -0.17 -17.75
N ARG A 126 13.13 -0.91 -17.98
CA ARG A 126 12.97 -1.90 -19.04
C ARG A 126 11.76 -1.57 -19.90
N GLY A 127 11.94 -1.65 -21.22
CA GLY A 127 10.92 -1.23 -22.19
C GLY A 127 10.49 0.21 -21.94
N LYS A 128 9.16 0.44 -21.88
CA LYS A 128 8.60 1.77 -21.61
C LYS A 128 8.63 2.20 -20.13
N GLY A 129 8.87 1.26 -19.21
CA GLY A 129 8.99 1.55 -17.78
C GLY A 129 7.72 2.04 -17.09
N GLU A 130 6.52 1.76 -17.62
CA GLU A 130 5.24 2.32 -17.13
C GLU A 130 4.84 1.74 -15.77
N ARG A 131 5.16 0.47 -15.53
CA ARG A 131 4.85 -0.25 -14.29
C ARG A 131 5.99 -0.05 -13.30
N LYS A 132 5.72 0.39 -12.08
CA LYS A 132 6.78 0.75 -11.11
C LYS A 132 6.77 -0.19 -9.91
N VAL A 133 7.96 -0.53 -9.45
CA VAL A 133 8.17 -1.25 -8.18
C VAL A 133 9.32 -0.62 -7.42
N VAL A 134 9.21 -0.61 -6.10
CA VAL A 134 10.32 -0.33 -5.18
C VAL A 134 10.84 -1.65 -4.66
N VAL A 135 12.16 -1.83 -4.65
CA VAL A 135 12.80 -3.04 -4.13
C VAL A 135 13.84 -2.62 -3.11
N PHE A 136 13.65 -3.02 -1.86
CA PHE A 136 14.71 -2.99 -0.86
C PHE A 136 15.61 -4.20 -1.08
N THR A 137 16.85 -3.95 -1.46
CA THR A 137 17.80 -4.97 -1.94
C THR A 137 19.14 -4.84 -1.23
N ASP A 138 19.86 -5.95 -1.04
CA ASP A 138 21.19 -5.96 -0.43
C ASP A 138 22.19 -6.59 -1.39
N ALA A 139 23.37 -5.97 -1.57
CA ALA A 139 24.38 -6.43 -2.51
C ALA A 139 24.99 -7.80 -2.16
N ARG A 140 24.86 -8.30 -0.91
CA ARG A 140 25.34 -9.63 -0.50
C ARG A 140 24.22 -10.67 -0.40
N CYS A 141 22.99 -10.31 -0.72
CA CYS A 141 21.83 -11.18 -0.59
C CYS A 141 21.64 -12.05 -1.84
N PRO A 142 21.79 -13.40 -1.76
CA PRO A 142 21.66 -14.27 -2.93
C PRO A 142 20.24 -14.26 -3.53
N TYR A 143 19.21 -14.14 -2.69
CA TYR A 143 17.82 -14.02 -3.13
C TYR A 143 17.56 -12.69 -3.86
N CYS A 144 18.33 -11.64 -3.55
CA CYS A 144 18.24 -10.36 -4.21
C CYS A 144 18.83 -10.47 -5.62
N SER A 145 19.97 -11.14 -5.78
CA SER A 145 20.52 -11.51 -7.11
C SER A 145 19.55 -12.40 -7.90
N MET A 146 18.85 -13.33 -7.22
CA MET A 146 17.83 -14.15 -7.87
C MET A 146 16.63 -13.33 -8.35
N LEU A 147 16.14 -12.40 -7.53
CA LEU A 147 15.07 -11.49 -7.93
C LEU A 147 15.52 -10.61 -9.11
N GLU A 148 16.74 -10.08 -9.07
CA GLU A 148 17.28 -9.24 -10.14
C GLU A 148 17.32 -10.02 -11.48
N ARG A 149 17.75 -11.29 -11.45
CA ARG A 149 17.67 -12.19 -12.62
C ARG A 149 16.24 -12.44 -13.12
N ASN A 150 15.26 -12.53 -12.21
CA ASN A 150 13.86 -12.70 -12.58
C ASN A 150 13.29 -11.42 -13.20
N LEU A 151 13.66 -10.25 -12.68
CA LEU A 151 13.28 -8.93 -13.22
C LEU A 151 13.83 -8.70 -14.63
N GLN A 152 14.94 -9.34 -15.01
CA GLN A 152 15.44 -9.31 -16.40
C GLN A 152 14.40 -9.84 -17.42
N LYS A 153 13.49 -10.71 -16.98
CA LYS A 153 12.46 -11.34 -17.82
C LYS A 153 11.16 -10.54 -17.87
N ILE A 154 11.09 -9.42 -17.16
CA ILE A 154 9.92 -8.55 -17.07
C ILE A 154 10.18 -7.31 -17.94
N ASP A 155 9.30 -7.05 -18.91
CA ASP A 155 9.37 -5.86 -19.75
C ASP A 155 8.45 -4.74 -19.21
N ASN A 156 8.52 -3.53 -19.78
CA ASN A 156 7.67 -2.39 -19.39
C ASN A 156 7.60 -2.15 -17.87
N ILE A 157 8.77 -2.14 -17.21
CA ILE A 157 8.89 -1.98 -15.77
C ILE A 157 10.01 -0.99 -15.41
N THR A 158 9.77 -0.16 -14.41
CA THR A 158 10.78 0.62 -13.71
C THR A 158 10.97 0.04 -12.32
N VAL A 159 12.19 -0.41 -12.01
CA VAL A 159 12.58 -0.92 -10.71
C VAL A 159 13.41 0.16 -10.01
N TYR A 160 12.92 0.63 -8.87
CA TYR A 160 13.66 1.51 -7.98
C TYR A 160 14.34 0.65 -6.92
N ASN A 161 15.62 0.35 -7.11
CA ASN A 161 16.41 -0.44 -6.16
C ASN A 161 16.91 0.45 -5.02
N PHE A 162 16.25 0.37 -3.87
CA PHE A 162 16.68 0.96 -2.62
C PHE A 162 17.73 0.03 -1.99
N ILE A 163 19.01 0.36 -2.15
CA ILE A 163 20.09 -0.43 -1.56
C ILE A 163 20.00 -0.32 -0.03
N TYR A 164 19.86 -1.47 0.63
CA TYR A 164 19.56 -1.65 2.05
C TYR A 164 20.59 -2.60 2.67
N PRO A 165 21.76 -2.10 3.09
CA PRO A 165 22.95 -2.90 3.42
C PRO A 165 22.91 -3.52 4.81
N ILE A 166 21.96 -4.43 5.06
CA ILE A 166 21.78 -5.13 6.34
C ILE A 166 22.65 -6.40 6.50
N LEU A 167 23.27 -6.88 5.42
CA LEU A 167 24.13 -8.07 5.39
C LEU A 167 25.63 -7.71 5.32
N ASN A 168 26.02 -6.66 6.04
CA ASN A 168 27.40 -6.13 6.06
C ASN A 168 27.92 -5.69 4.67
N SER A 169 27.02 -5.36 3.72
CA SER A 169 27.36 -5.01 2.34
C SER A 169 27.65 -3.53 2.12
N GLY A 170 27.92 -2.76 3.18
CA GLY A 170 28.07 -1.31 3.12
C GLY A 170 29.15 -0.80 2.17
N SER A 171 30.32 -1.45 2.11
CA SER A 171 31.39 -1.06 1.18
C SER A 171 30.99 -1.27 -0.28
N ILE A 172 30.50 -2.45 -0.63
CA ILE A 172 30.00 -2.78 -1.97
C ILE A 172 28.87 -1.82 -2.36
N SER A 173 27.92 -1.58 -1.44
CA SER A 173 26.80 -0.68 -1.65
C SER A 173 27.25 0.75 -1.96
N ARG A 174 28.25 1.27 -1.23
CA ARG A 174 28.85 2.58 -1.51
C ARG A 174 29.55 2.60 -2.87
N ASN A 175 30.33 1.58 -3.19
CA ASN A 175 31.03 1.50 -4.48
C ASN A 175 30.05 1.43 -5.65
N ILE A 176 28.93 0.69 -5.53
CA ILE A 176 27.85 0.69 -6.53
C ILE A 176 27.28 2.10 -6.66
N PHE A 177 26.81 2.67 -5.55
CA PHE A 177 26.06 3.94 -5.56
C PHE A 177 26.90 5.12 -6.05
N CYS A 178 28.20 5.11 -5.78
CA CYS A 178 29.15 6.16 -6.14
C CYS A 178 29.97 5.87 -7.40
N SER A 179 29.66 4.79 -8.12
CA SER A 179 30.30 4.52 -9.41
C SER A 179 29.85 5.55 -10.45
N GLU A 180 30.63 5.67 -11.55
CA GLU A 180 30.27 6.55 -12.67
C GLU A 180 28.90 6.21 -13.28
N ASN A 181 28.50 4.93 -13.22
CA ASN A 181 27.20 4.45 -13.66
C ASN A 181 26.64 3.44 -12.62
N PRO A 182 25.89 3.93 -11.62
CA PRO A 182 25.36 3.09 -10.54
C PRO A 182 24.47 1.94 -11.04
N VAL A 183 23.76 2.14 -12.14
CA VAL A 183 22.89 1.11 -12.74
C VAL A 183 23.75 -0.03 -13.30
N ALA A 184 24.76 0.29 -14.11
CA ALA A 184 25.65 -0.71 -14.69
C ALA A 184 26.46 -1.45 -13.60
N ALA A 185 26.95 -0.73 -12.59
CA ALA A 185 27.66 -1.34 -11.46
C ALA A 185 26.76 -2.26 -10.63
N PHE A 186 25.51 -1.84 -10.38
CA PHE A 186 24.53 -2.66 -9.68
C PHE A 186 24.19 -3.94 -10.45
N GLU A 187 23.88 -3.84 -11.74
CA GLU A 187 23.53 -5.00 -12.56
C GLU A 187 24.71 -5.96 -12.72
N ALA A 188 25.92 -5.46 -12.97
CA ALA A 188 27.12 -6.29 -13.06
C ALA A 188 27.41 -7.04 -11.74
N HIS A 189 27.24 -6.36 -10.60
CA HIS A 189 27.37 -6.98 -9.28
C HIS A 189 26.29 -8.05 -9.03
N MET A 190 25.03 -7.70 -9.23
CA MET A 190 23.89 -8.55 -8.86
C MET A 190 23.67 -9.72 -9.81
N LEU A 191 23.98 -9.56 -11.10
CA LEU A 191 23.75 -10.58 -12.13
C LEU A 191 24.99 -11.42 -12.41
N GLU A 192 26.17 -10.80 -12.40
CA GLU A 192 27.43 -11.43 -12.83
C GLU A 192 28.42 -11.67 -11.68
N GLY A 193 28.15 -11.14 -10.48
CA GLY A 193 29.07 -11.23 -9.34
C GLY A 193 30.34 -10.41 -9.53
N LYS A 194 30.28 -9.35 -10.35
CA LYS A 194 31.40 -8.43 -10.59
C LYS A 194 31.31 -7.23 -9.66
N ASP A 195 32.09 -7.27 -8.60
CA ASP A 195 32.17 -6.16 -7.64
C ASP A 195 32.67 -4.87 -8.34
N PRO A 196 32.06 -3.70 -8.05
CA PRO A 196 32.53 -2.43 -8.56
C PRO A 196 33.91 -2.06 -7.98
N ALA A 197 34.66 -1.27 -8.74
CA ALA A 197 35.92 -0.69 -8.28
C ALA A 197 35.71 0.11 -6.99
N GLU A 198 36.77 0.17 -6.17
CA GLU A 198 36.73 0.97 -4.95
C GLU A 198 36.50 2.45 -5.27
N PHE A 199 35.60 3.04 -4.50
CA PHE A 199 35.30 4.45 -4.59
C PHE A 199 36.38 5.28 -3.88
N ALA A 200 36.81 6.38 -4.50
CA ALA A 200 37.70 7.35 -3.87
C ALA A 200 36.93 8.25 -2.89
N GLU A 201 37.21 8.11 -1.59
CA GLU A 201 36.54 8.88 -0.52
C GLU A 201 36.48 10.40 -0.80
N GLY A 202 35.34 11.01 -0.50
CA GLY A 202 35.12 12.47 -0.64
C GLY A 202 34.61 12.96 -2.00
N LYS A 203 34.43 12.08 -3.00
CA LYS A 203 33.94 12.45 -4.35
C LYS A 203 32.44 12.24 -4.62
N CYS A 204 31.68 11.74 -3.65
CA CYS A 204 30.29 11.32 -3.81
C CYS A 204 29.54 11.43 -2.49
N ASP A 205 28.29 11.88 -2.56
CA ASP A 205 27.35 11.83 -1.45
C ASP A 205 26.57 10.51 -1.50
N TYR A 206 26.85 9.60 -0.56
CA TYR A 206 26.12 8.34 -0.39
C TYR A 206 25.09 8.38 0.75
N SER A 207 24.68 9.58 1.20
CA SER A 207 23.67 9.74 2.26
C SER A 207 22.32 9.10 1.93
N ALA A 208 22.04 8.84 0.64
CA ALA A 208 20.91 8.05 0.19
C ALA A 208 20.89 6.63 0.81
N LEU A 209 22.05 5.99 1.00
CA LEU A 209 22.13 4.65 1.60
C LEU A 209 21.67 4.67 3.06
N GLU A 210 22.03 5.71 3.82
CA GLU A 210 21.58 5.88 5.20
C GLU A 210 20.09 6.21 5.28
N ARG A 211 19.58 7.04 4.36
CA ARG A 211 18.14 7.31 4.24
C ARG A 211 17.35 6.05 3.89
N ASN A 212 17.85 5.22 2.98
CA ASN A 212 17.25 3.94 2.64
C ASN A 212 17.24 2.99 3.85
N LEU A 213 18.33 2.96 4.62
CA LEU A 213 18.42 2.17 5.85
C LEU A 213 17.41 2.64 6.91
N ALA A 214 17.28 3.94 7.10
CA ALA A 214 16.30 4.53 8.02
C ALA A 214 14.87 4.23 7.58
N LEU A 215 14.55 4.46 6.30
CA LEU A 215 13.22 4.22 5.73
C LEU A 215 12.83 2.74 5.81
N GLY A 216 13.76 1.82 5.49
CA GLY A 216 13.49 0.39 5.60
C GLY A 216 13.16 -0.03 7.03
N ARG A 217 13.84 0.54 8.04
CA ARG A 217 13.52 0.31 9.46
C ARG A 217 12.15 0.86 9.84
N GLU A 218 11.83 2.08 9.41
CA GLU A 218 10.52 2.72 9.64
C GLU A 218 9.36 1.90 9.05
N LEU A 219 9.56 1.35 7.84
CA LEU A 219 8.57 0.50 7.16
C LEU A 219 8.55 -0.95 7.70
N GLY A 220 9.38 -1.28 8.68
CA GLY A 220 9.46 -2.61 9.27
C GLY A 220 10.01 -3.67 8.31
N ILE A 221 10.92 -3.30 7.42
CA ILE A 221 11.58 -4.21 6.47
C ILE A 221 12.72 -4.92 7.19
N THR A 222 12.49 -6.20 7.48
CA THR A 222 13.41 -7.06 8.25
C THR A 222 14.26 -7.98 7.36
N GLY A 223 13.99 -8.04 6.06
CA GLY A 223 14.71 -8.92 5.14
C GLY A 223 14.68 -8.42 3.70
N THR A 224 15.67 -8.87 2.93
CA THR A 224 15.83 -8.56 1.50
C THR A 224 15.77 -9.84 0.65
N PRO A 225 15.23 -9.77 -0.59
CA PRO A 225 14.60 -8.58 -1.16
C PRO A 225 13.21 -8.37 -0.55
N THR A 226 12.77 -7.12 -0.47
CA THR A 226 11.36 -6.79 -0.19
C THR A 226 10.84 -5.87 -1.29
N ILE A 227 9.78 -6.30 -1.97
CA ILE A 227 9.18 -5.66 -3.15
C ILE A 227 7.91 -4.92 -2.72
N ILE A 228 7.78 -3.66 -3.12
CA ILE A 228 6.62 -2.82 -2.90
C ILE A 228 6.07 -2.43 -4.27
N PHE A 229 4.85 -2.86 -4.56
CA PHE A 229 4.15 -2.61 -5.81
C PHE A 229 3.44 -1.25 -5.77
N GLN A 230 3.11 -0.69 -6.93
CA GLN A 230 2.45 0.62 -7.08
C GLN A 230 1.14 0.79 -6.30
N ASP A 231 0.44 -0.30 -6.03
CA ASP A 231 -0.79 -0.32 -5.22
C ASP A 231 -0.51 -0.26 -3.70
N GLY A 232 0.76 -0.17 -3.32
CA GLY A 232 1.27 -0.17 -1.97
C GLY A 232 1.48 -1.56 -1.37
N SER A 233 1.03 -2.63 -2.05
CA SER A 233 1.19 -4.00 -1.53
C SER A 233 2.67 -4.37 -1.43
N ARG A 234 3.01 -5.13 -0.39
CA ARG A 234 4.38 -5.55 -0.11
C ARG A 234 4.53 -7.06 -0.17
N VAL A 235 5.69 -7.52 -0.63
CA VAL A 235 6.10 -8.92 -0.60
C VAL A 235 7.54 -9.02 -0.11
N SER A 236 7.76 -9.83 0.90
CA SER A 236 9.11 -10.18 1.35
C SER A 236 9.56 -11.47 0.68
N GLY A 237 10.78 -11.46 0.15
CA GLY A 237 11.37 -12.56 -0.60
C GLY A 237 11.36 -12.33 -2.11
N ALA A 238 12.10 -13.18 -2.81
CA ALA A 238 12.23 -13.13 -4.25
C ALA A 238 11.02 -13.82 -4.92
N LEU A 239 10.42 -13.12 -5.88
CA LEU A 239 9.33 -13.63 -6.70
C LEU A 239 9.83 -14.20 -8.03
N SER A 240 9.14 -15.22 -8.53
CA SER A 240 9.28 -15.69 -9.92
C SER A 240 8.71 -14.66 -10.91
N PRO A 241 9.09 -14.71 -12.19
CA PRO A 241 8.54 -13.81 -13.20
C PRO A 241 7.01 -13.82 -13.26
N ASP A 242 6.39 -15.00 -13.22
CA ASP A 242 4.93 -15.15 -13.27
C ASP A 242 4.23 -14.49 -12.07
N GLN A 243 4.82 -14.61 -10.87
CA GLN A 243 4.30 -13.95 -9.68
C GLN A 243 4.43 -12.43 -9.75
N ILE A 244 5.53 -11.92 -10.33
CA ILE A 244 5.72 -10.48 -10.57
C ILE A 244 4.66 -9.99 -11.56
N GLU A 245 4.48 -10.65 -12.69
CA GLU A 245 3.49 -10.28 -13.70
C GLU A 245 2.05 -10.31 -13.15
N ALA A 246 1.70 -11.32 -12.37
CA ALA A 246 0.40 -11.42 -11.73
C ALA A 246 0.12 -10.22 -10.80
N ARG A 247 1.12 -9.78 -10.04
CA ARG A 247 1.02 -8.61 -9.14
C ARG A 247 0.99 -7.29 -9.90
N LEU A 248 1.77 -7.17 -10.97
CA LEU A 248 1.79 -5.96 -11.81
C LEU A 248 0.50 -5.77 -12.62
N SER A 249 -0.22 -6.85 -12.90
CA SER A 249 -1.46 -6.84 -13.67
C SER A 249 -2.72 -6.77 -12.81
N ALA A 250 -2.59 -6.94 -11.49
CA ALA A 250 -3.69 -6.81 -10.55
C ALA A 250 -4.15 -5.34 -10.53
N LYS A 251 -5.45 -5.12 -10.75
CA LYS A 251 -6.11 -3.80 -10.72
C LYS A 251 -6.56 -3.45 -9.31
#